data_AF-A0A958UME3-F1
#
_entry.id   AF-A0A958UME3-F1
#
_cell.length_a   1.000
_cell.length_b   1.000
_cell.length_c   1.000
_cell.angle_alpha   90.00
_cell.angle_beta   90.00
_cell.angle_gamma   90.00
#
_symmetry.space_group_name_H-M   'P 1'
#
loop_
_entity.id
_entity.type
_entity.pdbx_description
1 polymer ?
#
loop_
_entity_poly.entity_id
_entity_poly.type
_entity_poly.pdbx_seq_one_letter_code
_entity_poly.pdbx_strand_id
1 'polypeptide(L)' 'MPHIGVKLLQGKTEKQKKELAQALIKAAQEVIGFGDESYSISIEDFTFEEWKNNVYPNDIMGRKDILFKKPGYEM' A
#
# COMPACT_ATOMS: atom_id res chain seq x y z
N MET A 1 16.88 -1.06 -4.28
CA MET A 1 15.70 -1.24 -5.15
C MET A 1 14.45 -1.29 -4.29
N PRO A 2 13.76 -0.16 -4.08
CA PRO A 2 12.55 -0.11 -3.25
C PRO A 2 11.35 -0.79 -3.92
N HIS A 3 10.54 -1.46 -3.10
CA HIS A 3 9.23 -1.97 -3.50
C HIS A 3 8.15 -1.39 -2.60
N ILE A 4 7.07 -0.89 -3.19
CA ILE A 4 5.90 -0.36 -2.48
C ILE A 4 4.73 -1.34 -2.69
N GLY A 5 4.22 -1.93 -1.60
CA GLY A 5 3.02 -2.75 -1.65
C GLY A 5 1.81 -1.96 -1.15
N VAL A 6 0.77 -1.82 -1.97
CA VAL A 6 -0.50 -1.19 -1.58
C VAL A 6 -1.59 -2.25 -1.54
N LYS A 7 -2.19 -2.43 -0.37
CA LYS A 7 -3.41 -3.22 -0.19
C LYS A 7 -4.59 -2.26 -0.04
N LEU A 8 -5.69 -2.49 -0.75
CA LEU A 8 -6.89 -1.67 -0.63
C LEU A 8 -8.17 -2.50 -0.74
N LEU A 9 -9.28 -1.97 -0.22
CA LEU A 9 -10.60 -2.54 -0.47
C LEU A 9 -10.98 -2.35 -1.93
N GLN A 10 -11.54 -3.40 -2.54
CA GLN A 10 -12.00 -3.40 -3.92
C GLN A 10 -12.96 -2.23 -4.24
N GLY A 11 -12.96 -1.80 -5.51
CA GLY A 11 -13.86 -0.77 -6.03
C GLY A 11 -13.18 0.48 -6.57
N LYS A 12 -11.83 0.51 -6.65
CA LYS A 12 -11.10 1.56 -7.38
C LYS A 12 -10.91 1.17 -8.83
N THR A 13 -10.98 2.16 -9.71
CA THR A 13 -10.76 1.98 -11.14
C THR A 13 -9.27 1.81 -11.46
N GLU A 14 -8.94 1.16 -12.57
CA GLU A 14 -7.55 1.03 -13.03
C GLU A 14 -6.86 2.37 -13.27
N LYS A 15 -7.61 3.41 -13.69
CA LYS A 15 -7.08 4.76 -13.82
C LYS A 15 -6.61 5.31 -12.47
N GLN A 16 -7.44 5.19 -11.43
CA GLN A 16 -7.08 5.64 -10.07
C GLN A 16 -5.86 4.90 -9.52
N LYS A 17 -5.75 3.59 -9.77
CA LYS A 17 -4.58 2.79 -9.35
C LYS A 17 -3.30 3.24 -10.06
N LYS A 18 -3.36 3.54 -11.37
CA LYS A 18 -2.22 4.07 -12.12
C LYS A 18 -1.78 5.45 -11.62
N GLU A 19 -2.73 6.34 -11.36
CA GLU A 19 -2.45 7.67 -10.79
C GLU A 19 -1.82 7.54 -9.38
N LEU A 20 -2.35 6.66 -8.54
CA LEU A 20 -1.78 6.39 -7.22
C LEU A 20 -0.35 5.83 -7.31
N ALA A 21 -0.11 4.89 -8.22
CA ALA A 21 1.20 4.28 -8.41
C ALA A 21 2.27 5.32 -8.76
N GLN A 22 1.96 6.19 -9.72
CA GLN A 22 2.85 7.29 -10.12
C GLN A 22 3.12 8.26 -8.98
N ALA A 23 2.08 8.64 -8.24
CA ALA A 23 2.20 9.58 -7.12
C ALA A 23 3.08 9.02 -5.99
N LEU A 24 2.92 7.73 -5.64
CA LEU A 24 3.69 7.08 -4.58
C LEU A 24 5.16 6.89 -4.97
N ILE A 25 5.45 6.47 -6.19
CA ILE A 25 6.83 6.34 -6.69
C ILE A 25 7.51 7.71 -6.66
N LYS A 26 6.85 8.75 -7.19
CA LYS A 26 7.40 10.11 -7.19
C LYS A 26 7.71 10.61 -5.77
N ALA A 27 6.76 10.45 -4.84
CA ALA A 27 6.97 10.84 -3.45
C ALA A 27 8.14 10.07 -2.81
N ALA A 28 8.26 8.77 -3.08
CA ALA A 28 9.37 7.97 -2.58
C ALA A 28 10.71 8.41 -3.17
N GLN A 29 10.77 8.67 -4.47
CA GLN A 29 11.97 9.20 -5.14
C GLN A 29 12.42 10.53 -4.51
N GLU A 30 11.47 11.44 -4.26
CA GLU A 30 11.75 12.75 -3.66
C GLU A 30 12.30 12.66 -2.22
N VAL A 31 11.88 11.65 -1.44
CA VAL A 31 12.26 11.52 -0.02
C VAL A 31 13.49 10.64 0.20
N ILE A 32 13.61 9.51 -0.51
CA ILE A 32 14.68 8.52 -0.27
C ILE A 32 15.63 8.30 -1.48
N GLY A 33 15.41 8.98 -2.62
CA GLY A 33 16.30 8.95 -3.79
C GLY A 33 16.05 7.80 -4.76
N PHE A 34 17.10 7.31 -5.45
CA PHE A 34 17.07 6.28 -6.52
C PHE A 34 16.36 6.70 -7.83
N GLY A 35 16.82 6.11 -8.95
CA GLY A 35 16.20 6.28 -10.27
C GLY A 35 14.91 5.47 -10.43
N ASP A 36 14.11 5.81 -11.44
CA ASP A 36 12.81 5.19 -11.73
C ASP A 36 12.92 3.67 -11.91
N GLU A 37 13.99 3.21 -12.54
CA GLU A 37 14.29 1.79 -12.77
C GLU A 37 14.51 0.99 -11.48
N SER A 38 14.76 1.66 -10.35
CA SER A 38 14.96 1.02 -9.06
C SER A 38 13.66 0.78 -8.29
N TYR A 39 12.55 1.37 -8.72
CA TYR A 39 11.26 1.30 -8.04
C TYR A 39 10.32 0.29 -8.67
N SER A 40 9.57 -0.38 -7.80
CA SER A 40 8.43 -1.21 -8.20
C SER A 40 7.26 -1.00 -7.23
N ILE A 41 6.05 -1.19 -7.73
CA ILE A 41 4.83 -1.06 -6.93
C ILE A 41 3.81 -2.12 -7.32
N SER A 42 3.19 -2.75 -6.33
CA SER A 42 2.01 -3.60 -6.49
C SER A 42 0.80 -2.94 -5.83
N ILE A 43 -0.37 -3.13 -6.43
CA ILE A 43 -1.65 -2.69 -5.87
C ILE A 43 -2.61 -3.88 -5.93
N GLU A 44 -3.05 -4.34 -4.76
CA GLU A 44 -3.91 -5.51 -4.60
C GLU A 44 -5.27 -5.10 -4.02
N ASP A 45 -6.34 -5.58 -4.65
CA ASP A 45 -7.71 -5.41 -4.16
C ASP A 45 -8.11 -6.57 -3.24
N PHE A 46 -8.74 -6.24 -2.13
CA PHE A 46 -9.31 -7.20 -1.20
C PHE A 46 -10.80 -6.90 -1.00
N THR A 47 -11.60 -7.96 -0.85
CA THR A 47 -12.95 -7.84 -0.33
C THR A 47 -12.92 -7.38 1.14
N PHE A 48 -14.07 -6.92 1.64
CA PHE A 48 -14.18 -6.56 3.06
C PHE A 48 -13.91 -7.74 3.99
N GLU A 49 -14.34 -8.94 3.61
CA GLU A 49 -14.14 -10.16 4.39
C GLU A 49 -12.65 -10.54 4.46
N GLU A 50 -11.95 -10.53 3.32
CA GLU A 50 -10.49 -10.75 3.29
C GLU A 50 -9.75 -9.67 4.07
N TRP A 51 -10.21 -8.42 4.00
CA TRP A 51 -9.60 -7.34 4.76
C TRP A 51 -9.73 -7.56 6.26
N LYS A 52 -10.94 -7.87 6.73
CA LYS A 52 -11.23 -8.10 8.14
C LYS A 52 -10.50 -9.33 8.68
N ASN A 53 -10.49 -10.42 7.93
CA ASN A 53 -9.99 -11.71 8.42
C ASN A 53 -8.50 -11.91 8.16
N ASN A 54 -7.92 -11.22 7.17
CA ASN A 54 -6.52 -11.42 6.78
C ASN A 54 -5.69 -10.14 6.89
N VAL A 55 -6.03 -9.09 6.14
CA VAL A 55 -5.15 -7.90 6.02
C VAL A 55 -5.03 -7.16 7.34
N TYR A 56 -6.16 -6.85 7.99
CA TYR A 56 -6.17 -6.10 9.23
C TYR A 56 -5.43 -6.82 10.38
N PRO A 57 -5.75 -8.08 10.72
CA PRO A 57 -5.08 -8.75 11.83
C PRO A 57 -3.61 -9.06 11.52
N ASN A 58 -3.28 -9.48 10.29
CA ASN A 58 -1.93 -9.98 9.98
C ASN A 58 -0.99 -8.87 9.50
N ASP A 59 -1.40 -8.08 8.51
CA ASP A 59 -0.51 -7.11 7.86
C ASP A 59 -0.46 -5.76 8.57
N ILE A 60 -1.52 -5.38 9.29
CA ILE A 60 -1.59 -4.11 10.04
C ILE A 60 -1.28 -4.35 11.51
N MET A 61 -2.13 -5.11 12.21
CA MET A 61 -2.02 -5.28 13.65
C MET A 61 -0.94 -6.30 14.06
N GLY A 62 -0.61 -7.24 13.17
CA GLY A 62 0.46 -8.22 13.35
C GLY A 62 1.86 -7.65 13.09
N ARG A 63 1.98 -6.48 12.45
CA ARG A 63 3.25 -5.84 12.07
C ARG A 63 3.42 -4.45 12.65
N LYS A 64 2.96 -4.26 13.89
CA LYS A 64 2.99 -2.97 14.60
C LYS A 64 4.39 -2.37 14.74
N ASP A 65 5.43 -3.20 14.76
CA ASP A 65 6.84 -2.83 14.85
C ASP A 65 7.33 -2.01 13.65
N ILE A 66 6.70 -2.20 12.49
CA ILE A 66 7.01 -1.46 11.26
C ILE A 66 5.84 -0.60 10.76
N LEU A 67 4.78 -0.44 11.58
CA LEU A 67 3.61 0.34 11.24
C LEU A 67 3.80 1.81 11.61
N PHE A 68 4.31 2.61 10.67
CA PHE A 68 4.57 4.04 10.88
C PHE A 68 3.29 4.90 11.00
N LYS A 69 2.13 4.40 10.54
CA LYS A 69 0.82 5.08 10.67
C LYS A 69 -0.27 4.07 11.00
N LYS A 70 -0.92 4.22 12.17
CA LYS A 70 -2.05 3.39 12.57
C LYS A 70 -3.34 3.75 11.82
N PRO A 71 -4.23 2.78 11.53
CA PRO A 71 -5.57 3.09 11.04
C PRO A 71 -6.37 3.85 12.10
N GLY A 72 -7.29 4.70 11.67
CA GLY A 72 -8.25 5.38 12.55
C GLY A 72 -9.48 4.52 12.88
N TYR A 73 -9.46 3.23 12.56
CA TYR A 73 -10.55 2.28 12.73
C TYR A 73 -10.05 0.99 13.40
N GLU A 74 -10.99 0.28 14.01
CA GLU A 74 -10.79 -1.06 14.57
C GLU A 74 -11.74 -2.06 13.87
N MET A 75 -11.31 -3.32 13.77
CA MET A 75 -12.05 -4.41 13.13
C MET A 75 -12.03 -5.67 13.96
#